data_AF-A0A662VBY1-F1
#
_entry.id   AF-A0A662VBY1-F1
#
_cell.length_a   1.000
_cell.length_b   1.000
_cell.length_c   1.000
_cell.angle_alpha   90.00
_cell.angle_beta   90.00
_cell.angle_gamma   90.00
#
_symmetry.space_group_name_H-M   'P 1'
#
loop_
_entity.id
_entity.type
_entity.pdbx_description
1 polymer ?
#
loop_
_entity_poly.entity_id
_entity_poly.type
_entity_poly.pdbx_seq_one_letter_code
_entity_poly.pdbx_strand_id
1 'polypeptide(L)' 'MLRGDLMENIYKLYLIIALSFLVLSLVALPYLKPGSPSFIVNLLGMMLLLLFIIMLLILTRRFKMLSLR' A
#
# COMPACT_ATOMS: atom_id res chain seq x y z
N MET A 1 7.70 12.24 -23.54
CA MET A 1 6.38 11.67 -23.24
C MET A 1 6.47 10.30 -22.55
N LEU A 2 7.13 9.28 -23.12
CA LEU A 2 7.20 7.90 -22.57
C LEU A 2 7.61 7.70 -21.09
N ARG A 3 8.40 8.61 -20.49
CA ARG A 3 8.92 8.42 -19.12
C ARG A 3 7.91 8.78 -18.02
N GLY A 4 6.98 9.69 -18.30
CA GLY A 4 5.94 10.11 -17.34
C GLY A 4 4.89 9.02 -17.15
N ASP A 5 4.40 8.46 -18.26
CA ASP A 5 3.43 7.36 -18.27
C ASP A 5 3.98 6.10 -17.60
N LEU A 6 5.28 5.82 -17.78
CA LEU A 6 5.97 4.71 -17.12
C LEU A 6 5.95 4.88 -15.59
N MET A 7 6.31 6.07 -15.09
CA MET A 7 6.34 6.34 -13.66
C MET A 7 4.92 6.24 -13.07
N GLU A 8 3.91 6.79 -13.74
CA GLU A 8 2.52 6.69 -13.30
C GLU A 8 2.05 5.23 -13.21
N ASN A 9 2.37 4.40 -14.21
CA ASN A 9 2.04 2.98 -14.18
C ASN A 9 2.75 2.24 -13.05
N ILE A 10 4.00 2.56 -12.77
CA ILE A 10 4.76 1.97 -11.65
C ILE A 10 4.09 2.30 -10.31
N TYR A 11 3.71 3.55 -10.07
CA TYR A 11 2.99 3.94 -8.85
C TYR A 11 1.65 3.22 -8.71
N LYS A 12 0.88 3.12 -9.80
CA LYS A 12 -0.39 2.38 -9.82
C LYS A 12 -0.17 0.90 -9.47
N LEU A 13 0.84 0.27 -10.04
CA LEU A 13 1.18 -1.13 -9.75
C LEU A 13 1.53 -1.33 -8.28
N TYR A 14 2.40 -0.50 -7.70
CA TYR A 14 2.74 -0.59 -6.28
C TYR A 14 1.52 -0.42 -5.37
N LEU A 15 0.63 0.51 -5.72
CA LEU A 15 -0.60 0.75 -4.96
C LEU A 15 -1.57 -0.45 -5.05
N ILE A 16 -1.74 -1.03 -6.24
CA ILE A 16 -2.57 -2.22 -6.45
C ILE A 16 -2.02 -3.41 -5.65
N ILE A 17 -0.71 -3.64 -5.70
CA ILE A 17 -0.05 -4.72 -4.95
C ILE A 17 -0.25 -4.51 -3.44
N ALA A 18 0.01 -3.32 -2.92
CA ALA A 18 -0.15 -3.01 -1.50
C ALA A 18 -1.60 -3.17 -1.03
N LEU A 19 -2.58 -2.72 -1.81
CA LEU A 19 -4.00 -2.94 -1.52
C LEU A 19 -4.38 -4.42 -1.54
N SER A 20 -3.84 -5.19 -2.49
CA SER A 20 -4.09 -6.64 -2.56
C SER A 20 -3.60 -7.35 -1.31
N PHE A 21 -2.39 -7.03 -0.85
CA PHE A 21 -1.86 -7.55 0.42
C PHE A 21 -2.69 -7.11 1.62
N LEU A 22 -3.16 -5.86 1.66
CA LEU A 22 -4.03 -5.37 2.73
C LEU A 22 -5.35 -6.17 2.79
N VAL A 23 -5.96 -6.45 1.64
CA VAL A 23 -7.19 -7.28 1.57
C VAL A 23 -6.91 -8.70 2.03
N LEU A 24 -5.80 -9.31 1.61
CA LEU A 24 -5.42 -10.65 2.06
C LEU A 24 -5.21 -10.69 3.59
N SER A 25 -4.53 -9.70 4.15
CA SER A 25 -4.35 -9.59 5.60
C SER A 25 -5.67 -9.38 6.36
N LEU A 26 -6.61 -8.60 5.82
CA LEU A 26 -7.96 -8.43 6.37
C LEU A 26 -8.74 -9.75 6.36
N VAL A 27 -8.70 -10.47 5.23
CA VAL A 27 -9.35 -11.77 5.08
C VAL A 27 -8.74 -12.79 6.03
N ALA A 28 -7.44 -12.70 6.33
CA ALA A 28 -6.77 -13.59 7.27
C ALA A 28 -7.20 -13.38 8.75
N LEU A 29 -7.63 -12.17 9.14
CA LEU A 29 -7.97 -11.84 10.53
C LEU A 29 -8.97 -12.80 11.21
N PRO A 30 -10.13 -13.15 10.63
CA PRO A 30 -11.07 -14.07 11.26
C PRO A 30 -10.52 -15.49 11.46
N TYR A 31 -9.50 -15.88 10.70
CA TYR A 31 -8.87 -17.21 10.81
C TYR A 31 -7.72 -17.23 11.81
N LEU A 32 -7.24 -16.07 12.28
CA LEU A 32 -6.14 -15.96 13.21
C LEU A 32 -6.66 -15.89 14.66
N LYS A 33 -6.13 -16.75 15.52
CA LYS A 33 -6.46 -16.73 16.95
C LYS A 33 -6.01 -15.40 17.57
N PRO A 34 -6.91 -14.61 18.20
CA PRO A 34 -6.54 -13.37 18.87
C PRO A 34 -5.46 -13.62 19.93
N GLY A 35 -4.44 -12.77 19.95
CA GLY A 35 -3.30 -12.88 20.88
C GLY A 35 -2.24 -13.92 20.51
N SER A 36 -2.42 -14.67 19.42
CA SER A 36 -1.34 -15.51 18.89
C SER A 36 -0.21 -14.65 18.26
N PRO A 37 1.04 -15.14 18.24
CA PRO A 37 2.14 -14.45 17.56
C PRO A 37 1.80 -14.10 16.11
N SER A 38 1.14 -15.01 15.38
CA SER A 38 0.71 -14.79 13.99
C SER A 38 -0.31 -13.66 13.85
N PHE A 39 -1.24 -13.52 14.79
CA PHE A 39 -2.20 -12.40 14.82
C PHE A 39 -1.48 -11.07 15.02
N ILE A 40 -0.55 -10.99 15.96
CA ILE A 40 0.21 -9.77 16.26
C ILE A 40 1.07 -9.37 15.05
N VAL A 41 1.76 -10.33 14.43
CA VAL A 41 2.58 -10.07 13.24
C VAL A 41 1.72 -9.60 12.07
N ASN A 42 0.56 -10.21 11.83
CA ASN A 42 -0.37 -9.76 10.78
C ASN A 42 -0.87 -8.33 11.05
N LEU A 43 -1.22 -8.01 12.29
CA LEU A 43 -1.68 -6.68 12.68
C LEU A 43 -0.59 -5.62 12.49
N LEU A 44 0.63 -5.89 12.93
CA LEU A 44 1.78 -5.02 12.70
C LEU A 44 2.07 -4.85 11.20
N GLY A 45 2.02 -5.94 10.44
CA GLY A 45 2.16 -5.92 8.98
C GLY A 45 1.12 -5.03 8.31
N MET A 46 -0.15 -5.14 8.72
CA MET A 46 -1.23 -4.27 8.24
C MET A 46 -0.97 -2.79 8.55
N MET A 47 -0.48 -2.46 9.76
CA MET A 47 -0.16 -1.08 10.11
C MET A 47 0.98 -0.52 9.25
N LEU A 48 2.04 -1.30 9.00
CA LEU A 48 3.11 -0.89 8.09
C LEU A 48 2.62 -0.74 6.64
N LEU A 49 1.78 -1.67 6.16
CA LEU A 49 1.16 -1.59 4.84
C LEU A 49 0.33 -0.32 4.67
N LEU A 50 -0.47 0.05 5.67
CA LEU A 50 -1.24 1.30 5.66
C LEU A 50 -0.33 2.53 5.59
N LEU A 51 0.73 2.58 6.40
CA LEU A 51 1.71 3.66 6.34
C LEU A 51 2.36 3.76 4.96
N PHE A 52 2.73 2.63 4.36
CA PHE A 52 3.30 2.57 3.02
C PHE A 52 2.33 3.11 1.95
N ILE A 53 1.06 2.71 2.00
CA ILE A 53 0.02 3.21 1.09
C ILE A 53 -0.18 4.72 1.25
N ILE A 54 -0.25 5.23 2.48
CA ILE A 54 -0.37 6.67 2.75
C ILE A 54 0.84 7.42 2.17
N MET A 55 2.05 6.91 2.38
CA MET A 55 3.27 7.51 1.85
C MET A 55 3.25 7.56 0.31
N LEU A 56 2.85 6.47 -0.35
CA LEU A 56 2.70 6.43 -1.81
C LEU A 56 1.65 7.44 -2.31
N LEU A 57 0.52 7.56 -1.62
CA LEU A 57 -0.54 8.52 -1.98
C LEU A 57 -0.06 9.97 -1.87
N ILE A 58 0.64 10.32 -0.79
CA ILE A 58 1.22 11.65 -0.60
C ILE A 58 2.25 11.94 -1.68
N LEU A 59 3.15 10.99 -1.94
CA LEU A 59 4.21 11.12 -2.93
C LEU A 59 3.63 11.32 -4.34
N THR A 60 2.63 10.52 -4.71
CA THR A 60 1.93 10.63 -6.00
C THR A 60 1.25 11.99 -6.16
N ARG A 61 0.56 12.48 -5.11
CA ARG A 61 -0.07 13.82 -5.13
C ARG A 61 0.96 14.93 -5.29
N ARG A 62 2.11 14.83 -4.60
CA ARG A 62 3.22 15.79 -4.71
C ARG A 62 3.80 15.82 -6.13
N PHE A 63 4.07 14.65 -6.72
CA PHE A 63 4.57 14.57 -8.10
C PHE A 63 3.58 15.14 -9.12
N LYS A 64 2.28 14.86 -8.97
CA LYS A 64 1.24 15.40 -9.86
C LYS A 64 1.15 16.93 -9.78
N MET A 65 1.32 17.52 -8.60
CA MET A 65 1.37 18.98 -8.44
C MET A 65 2.64 19.60 -9.02
N LEU A 66 3.80 18.95 -8.88
CA LEU A 66 5.07 19.45 -9.43
C LEU A 66 5.13 19.38 -10.96
N SER A 67 4.43 18.42 -11.57
CA SER A 67 4.34 18.29 -13.04
C SER A 67 3.41 19.31 -13.72
N LEU A 68 2.59 20.05 -12.94
CA LEU A 68 1.66 21.06 -13.45
C LEU A 68 2.21 22.51 -13.35
N ARG A 69 3.44 22.67 -12.86
CA ARG A 69 4.23 23.91 -12.95
C ARG A 69 5.28 23.76 -14.03
#